data_AF-A0A915LFJ2-F1
#
_entry.id   AF-A0A915LFJ2-F1
#
_cell.length_a   1.000
_cell.length_b   1.000
_cell.length_c   1.000
_cell.angle_alpha   90.00
_cell.angle_beta   90.00
_cell.angle_gamma   90.00
#
_symmetry.space_group_name_H-M   'P 1'
#
loop_
_entity.id
_entity.type
_entity.pdbx_description
1 polymer ?
#
loop_
_entity_poly.entity_id
_entity_poly.type
_entity_poly.pdbx_seq_one_letter_code
_entity_poly.pdbx_strand_id
1 'polypeptide(L)'
;MAAEIHIIGQIESAYGFGDNRVACRWSLHCGWPRILVEVWNYDKYGRHSISGYGNCFVPSSPGEHKVECHCWRPKGDFKEELTRSFIGGGLQLRSANILLDPVQSAQLRTVAAGTVEMRLGIITRHLDKFGILC
;
A
#
# COMPACT_ATOMS: atom_id res chain seq x y z
N MET A 1 19.72 -25.80 -5.10
CA MET A 1 20.03 -24.36 -5.13
C MET A 1 18.71 -23.62 -5.09
N ALA A 2 18.52 -22.68 -4.16
CA ALA A 2 17.34 -21.83 -4.08
C ALA A 2 17.69 -20.40 -4.54
N ALA A 3 16.74 -19.71 -5.16
CA ALA A 3 16.83 -18.26 -5.36
C ALA A 3 16.43 -17.56 -4.06
N GLU A 4 17.22 -16.57 -3.65
CA GLU A 4 16.95 -15.78 -2.45
C GLU A 4 16.79 -14.31 -2.84
N ILE A 5 15.80 -13.65 -2.25
CA ILE A 5 15.56 -12.21 -2.40
C ILE A 5 15.51 -11.62 -1.00
N HIS A 6 16.41 -10.68 -0.71
CA HIS A 6 16.36 -9.87 0.49
C HIS A 6 15.86 -8.48 0.14
N ILE A 7 14.83 -8.03 0.84
CA ILE A 7 14.23 -6.72 0.69
C ILE A 7 14.45 -5.98 2.00
N ILE A 8 15.14 -4.85 1.93
CA ILE A 8 15.36 -3.94 3.05
C ILE A 8 14.84 -2.59 2.60
N GLY A 9 14.12 -1.87 3.44
CA GLY A 9 13.62 -0.57 3.03
C GLY A 9 13.00 0.22 4.15
N GLN A 10 12.69 1.46 3.84
CA GLN A 10 12.04 2.40 4.75
C GLN A 10 10.98 3.21 4.00
N ILE A 11 9.96 3.63 4.74
CA ILE A 11 8.99 4.61 4.26
C ILE A 11 9.61 5.97 4.48
N GLU A 12 9.83 6.72 3.39
CA GLU A 12 10.45 8.04 3.45
C GLU A 12 9.43 9.12 3.75
N SER A 13 8.26 9.04 3.08
CA SER A 13 7.20 10.02 3.25
C SER A 13 5.83 9.47 2.88
N ALA A 14 4.78 10.13 3.37
CA ALA A 14 3.41 9.89 2.95
C ALA A 14 2.69 11.23 2.87
N TYR A 15 2.13 11.56 1.70
CA TYR A 15 1.50 12.85 1.46
C TYR A 15 0.18 12.71 0.69
N GLY A 16 -0.66 13.74 0.76
CA GLY A 16 -1.97 13.78 0.11
C GLY A 16 -3.14 13.20 0.91
N PHE A 17 -2.89 12.63 2.10
CA PHE A 17 -3.92 11.99 2.94
C PHE A 17 -4.78 12.94 3.79
N GLY A 18 -4.58 14.25 3.68
CA GLY A 18 -5.37 15.29 4.37
C GLY A 18 -5.06 15.51 5.86
N ASP A 19 -4.41 14.55 6.52
CA ASP A 19 -3.87 14.67 7.89
C ASP A 19 -2.38 14.30 7.91
N ASN A 20 -1.63 14.89 8.83
CA ASN A 20 -0.21 14.62 9.06
C ASN A 20 0.03 13.46 10.04
N ARG A 21 -1.03 12.93 10.66
CA ARG A 21 -0.96 11.80 11.61
C ARG A 21 -1.34 10.49 10.95
N VAL A 22 -0.47 10.02 10.06
CA VAL A 22 -0.63 8.74 9.36
C VAL A 22 0.27 7.67 9.95
N ALA A 23 -0.24 6.44 10.09
CA ALA A 23 0.58 5.25 10.25
C ALA A 23 0.43 4.34 9.04
N CYS A 24 1.53 3.74 8.62
CA CYS A 24 1.56 2.82 7.50
C CYS A 24 1.74 1.40 8.03
N ARG A 25 0.83 0.50 7.68
CA ARG A 25 0.99 -0.95 7.87
C ARG A 25 1.35 -1.57 6.53
N TRP A 26 2.39 -2.39 6.48
CA TRP A 26 2.81 -3.07 5.26
C TRP A 26 2.71 -4.59 5.40
N SER A 27 2.42 -5.27 4.29
CA SER A 27 2.47 -6.74 4.20
C SER A 27 3.07 -7.20 2.88
N LEU A 28 3.74 -8.36 2.91
CA LEU A 28 4.32 -9.02 1.74
C LEU A 28 3.49 -10.27 1.41
N HIS A 29 3.21 -10.47 0.12
CA HIS A 29 2.48 -11.64 -0.36
C HIS A 29 3.35 -12.45 -1.34
N CYS A 30 3.31 -13.79 -1.19
CA CYS A 30 4.14 -14.72 -1.96
C CYS A 30 3.65 -14.89 -3.40
N GLY A 31 4.60 -14.87 -4.33
CA GLY A 31 4.44 -14.63 -5.77
C GLY A 31 5.66 -13.81 -6.23
N TRP A 32 5.58 -13.06 -7.33
CA TRP A 32 6.48 -11.92 -7.46
C TRP A 32 6.17 -10.95 -6.29
N PRO A 33 7.16 -10.52 -5.49
CA PRO A 33 6.89 -9.81 -4.25
C PRO A 33 6.11 -8.52 -4.49
N ARG A 34 4.97 -8.39 -3.79
CA ARG A 34 4.13 -7.19 -3.76
C ARG A 34 4.07 -6.67 -2.34
N ILE A 35 4.27 -5.37 -2.17
CA ILE A 35 4.10 -4.67 -0.90
C ILE A 35 2.70 -4.07 -0.93
N LEU A 36 1.86 -4.48 0.02
CA LEU A 36 0.60 -3.80 0.31
C LEU A 36 0.88 -2.77 1.38
N VAL A 37 0.33 -1.58 1.19
CA VAL A 37 0.43 -0.48 2.13
C VAL A 37 -0.96 -0.08 2.56
N GLU A 38 -1.20 -0.08 3.86
CA GLU A 38 -2.43 0.45 4.45
C GLU A 38 -2.09 1.70 5.23
N VAL A 39 -2.73 2.80 4.88
CA VAL A 39 -2.52 4.09 5.53
C VAL A 39 -3.67 4.37 6.47
N TRP A 40 -3.34 4.58 7.73
CA TRP A 40 -4.28 4.80 8.83
C TRP A 40 -4.14 6.21 9.37
N ASN A 41 -5.23 6.97 9.47
CA ASN A 41 -5.28 8.27 10.13
C ASN A 41 -5.56 8.11 11.63
N TYR A 42 -4.86 8.90 12.44
CA TYR A 42 -5.03 8.98 13.88
C TYR A 42 -5.62 10.33 14.28
N ASP A 43 -6.90 10.31 14.65
CA ASP A 43 -7.55 11.49 15.21
C ASP A 43 -7.04 11.81 16.61
N LYS A 44 -7.14 13.09 17.00
CA LYS A 44 -6.86 13.57 18.38
C LYS A 44 -7.67 12.85 19.47
N TYR A 45 -8.77 12.19 19.10
CA TYR A 45 -9.65 11.44 19.98
C TYR A 45 -9.27 9.95 20.10
N GLY A 46 -8.11 9.54 19.57
CA GLY A 46 -7.62 8.15 19.65
C GLY A 46 -8.37 7.18 18.74
N ARG A 47 -9.06 7.69 17.71
CA ARG A 47 -9.77 6.86 16.72
C ARG A 47 -8.87 6.61 15.53
N HIS A 48 -8.90 5.37 15.06
CA HIS A 48 -8.11 4.91 13.93
C HIS A 48 -9.07 4.72 12.74
N SER A 49 -8.86 5.45 11.65
CA SER A 49 -9.65 5.28 10.43
C SER A 49 -8.76 5.02 9.25
N ILE A 50 -9.20 4.17 8.33
CA ILE A 50 -8.43 3.89 7.12
C ILE A 50 -8.47 5.11 6.17
N SER A 51 -7.29 5.64 5.87
CA SER A 51 -7.09 6.74 4.93
C SER A 51 -7.07 6.22 3.50
N GLY A 52 -6.43 5.07 3.29
CA GLY A 52 -6.39 4.42 1.98
C GLY A 52 -5.54 3.16 1.96
N TYR A 53 -5.58 2.50 0.82
CA TYR A 53 -4.91 1.25 0.51
C TYR A 53 -4.05 1.45 -0.73
N GLY A 54 -2.83 0.95 -0.71
CA GLY A 54 -1.93 0.93 -1.85
C GLY A 54 -1.39 -0.48 -2.05
N ASN A 55 -1.01 -0.79 -3.29
CA ASN A 55 -0.16 -1.93 -3.56
C ASN A 55 0.91 -1.49 -4.56
N CYS A 56 2.12 -2.02 -4.39
CA CYS A 56 3.21 -1.81 -5.34
C CYS A 56 3.97 -3.12 -5.55
N PHE A 57 4.53 -3.26 -6.75
CA PHE A 57 5.41 -4.37 -7.08
C PHE A 57 6.82 -4.04 -6.62
N VAL A 58 7.51 -5.03 -6.05
CA VAL A 58 8.92 -4.89 -5.69
C VAL A 58 9.75 -4.99 -6.98
N PRO A 59 10.70 -4.07 -7.25
CA PRO A 59 11.56 -4.15 -8.43
C PRO A 59 12.33 -5.47 -8.53
N SER A 60 12.56 -5.96 -9.74
CA SER A 60 13.29 -7.22 -10.00
C SER A 60 14.79 -7.08 -10.05
N SER A 61 15.27 -5.86 -10.29
CA SER A 61 16.67 -5.56 -10.39
C SER A 61 17.29 -5.38 -8.99
N PRO A 62 18.46 -5.99 -8.73
CA PRO A 62 19.21 -5.73 -7.51
C PRO A 62 19.68 -4.27 -7.49
N GLY A 63 19.67 -3.67 -6.31
CA GLY A 63 20.05 -2.27 -6.13
C GLY A 63 19.06 -1.52 -5.26
N GLU A 64 19.22 -0.20 -5.24
CA GLU A 64 18.40 0.71 -4.48
C GLU A 64 17.38 1.39 -5.39
N HIS A 65 16.11 1.36 -4.97
CA HIS A 65 14.98 1.82 -5.75
C HIS A 65 14.10 2.73 -4.92
N LYS A 66 13.76 3.88 -5.50
CA LYS A 66 12.68 4.73 -4.96
C LYS A 66 11.36 4.25 -5.58
N VAL A 67 10.42 3.84 -4.73
CA VAL A 67 9.12 3.31 -5.13
C VAL A 67 8.03 4.22 -4.59
N GLU A 68 7.20 4.72 -5.50
CA GLU A 68 5.99 5.47 -5.17
C GLU A 68 4.79 4.53 -5.18
N CYS A 69 4.12 4.41 -4.04
CA CYS A 69 2.91 3.63 -3.91
C CYS A 69 1.72 4.59 -3.88
N HIS A 70 0.98 4.63 -4.99
CA HIS A 70 -0.27 5.39 -5.06
C HIS A 70 -1.38 4.66 -4.30
N CYS A 71 -1.92 5.34 -3.30
CA CYS A 71 -2.99 4.82 -2.47
C CYS A 71 -4.35 5.30 -2.94
N TRP A 72 -5.31 4.39 -2.89
CA TRP A 72 -6.70 4.61 -3.23
C TRP A 72 -7.59 4.09 -2.11
N ARG A 73 -8.83 4.56 -2.06
CA ARG A 73 -9.83 4.08 -1.12
C ARG A 73 -11.16 3.85 -1.82
N PRO A 74 -12.00 2.91 -1.35
CA PRO A 74 -13.36 2.80 -1.87
C PRO A 74 -14.14 4.10 -1.60
N LYS A 75 -14.89 4.56 -2.60
CA LYS A 75 -15.78 5.70 -2.52
C LYS A 75 -17.08 5.26 -1.84
N GLY A 76 -17.37 5.82 -0.67
CA GLY A 76 -18.70 5.72 -0.06
C GLY A 76 -19.69 6.68 -0.73
N ASP A 77 -20.97 6.53 -0.41
CA ASP A 77 -21.98 7.48 -0.84
C ASP A 77 -21.72 8.88 -0.26
N PHE A 78 -22.28 9.92 -0.87
CA PHE A 78 -22.07 11.32 -0.44
C PHE A 78 -22.43 11.52 1.04
N LYS A 79 -23.49 10.85 1.53
CA LYS A 79 -23.86 10.84 2.95
C LYS A 79 -22.80 10.19 3.83
N GLU A 80 -22.12 9.16 3.35
CA GLU A 80 -21.07 8.45 4.09
C GLU A 80 -19.78 9.26 4.16
N GLU A 81 -19.41 10.01 3.10
CA GLU A 81 -18.29 10.96 3.19
C GLU A 81 -18.57 12.09 4.18
N LEU A 82 -19.79 12.62 4.17
CA LEU A 82 -20.19 13.70 5.07
C LEU A 82 -20.26 13.21 6.52
N THR A 83 -20.83 12.01 6.73
CA THR A 83 -20.87 11.35 8.05
C THR A 83 -19.47 10.94 8.52
N ARG A 84 -18.56 10.60 7.62
CA ARG A 84 -17.16 10.31 7.95
C ARG A 84 -16.41 11.55 8.40
N SER A 85 -16.58 12.67 7.70
CA SER A 85 -15.97 13.96 8.08
C SER A 85 -16.51 14.47 9.43
N PHE A 86 -17.79 14.22 9.73
CA PHE A 86 -18.44 14.67 10.96
C PHE A 86 -18.37 13.68 12.15
N ILE A 87 -18.48 12.37 11.91
CA ILE A 87 -18.66 11.33 12.93
C ILE A 87 -17.46 10.37 12.99
N GLY A 88 -16.65 10.26 11.93
CA GLY A 88 -15.40 9.48 11.94
C GLY A 88 -15.53 8.00 11.58
N GLY A 89 -16.59 7.58 10.89
CA GLY A 89 -16.77 6.20 10.40
C GLY A 89 -16.69 6.14 8.88
N GLY A 90 -15.65 5.50 8.33
CA GLY A 90 -15.48 5.27 6.89
C GLY A 90 -15.65 3.80 6.51
N LEU A 91 -16.05 3.53 5.27
CA LEU A 91 -16.05 2.18 4.71
C LEU A 91 -14.63 1.61 4.73
N GLN A 92 -14.45 0.55 5.50
CA GLN A 92 -13.21 -0.22 5.57
C GLN A 92 -13.37 -1.49 4.74
N LEU A 93 -12.36 -1.83 3.94
CA LEU A 93 -12.33 -3.14 3.31
C LEU A 93 -12.19 -4.21 4.41
N ARG A 94 -13.06 -5.22 4.36
CA ARG A 94 -13.01 -6.36 5.30
C ARG A 94 -11.68 -7.13 5.21
N SER A 95 -11.00 -7.06 4.07
CA SER A 95 -9.68 -7.65 3.86
C SER A 95 -8.89 -6.86 2.81
N ALA A 96 -7.63 -6.57 3.12
CA ALA A 96 -6.67 -6.02 2.16
C ALA A 96 -6.27 -7.02 1.07
N ASN A 97 -6.63 -8.30 1.21
CA ASN A 97 -6.37 -9.30 0.17
C ASN A 97 -7.14 -9.01 -1.13
N ILE A 98 -8.23 -8.25 -1.07
CA ILE A 98 -8.99 -7.81 -2.25
C ILE A 98 -8.10 -6.95 -3.18
N LEU A 99 -7.09 -6.27 -2.63
CA LEU A 99 -6.14 -5.45 -3.41
C LEU A 99 -5.22 -6.29 -4.31
N LEU A 100 -5.06 -7.59 -3.99
CA LEU A 100 -4.24 -8.50 -4.78
C LEU A 100 -4.96 -8.98 -6.04
N ASP A 101 -6.30 -9.07 -5.98
CA ASP A 101 -7.15 -9.50 -7.07
C ASP A 101 -7.54 -8.28 -7.95
N PRO A 102 -6.97 -8.16 -9.16
CA PRO A 102 -7.28 -7.04 -10.05
C PRO A 102 -8.75 -7.02 -10.49
N VAL A 103 -9.42 -8.18 -10.55
CA VAL A 103 -10.83 -8.28 -10.96
C VAL A 103 -11.74 -7.69 -9.89
N GLN A 104 -11.52 -8.06 -8.62
CA GLN A 104 -12.29 -7.52 -7.50
C GLN A 104 -11.96 -6.04 -7.27
N SER A 105 -10.69 -5.65 -7.39
CA SER A 105 -10.26 -4.26 -7.26
C SER A 105 -10.86 -3.35 -8.34
N ALA A 106 -11.01 -3.82 -9.57
CA ALA A 106 -11.57 -3.03 -10.68
C ALA A 106 -13.09 -2.80 -10.55
N GLN A 107 -13.80 -3.68 -9.84
CA GLN A 107 -15.23 -3.54 -9.59
C GLN A 107 -15.54 -2.53 -8.48
N LEU A 108 -14.55 -2.17 -7.66
CA LEU A 108 -14.73 -1.18 -6.61
C LEU A 108 -14.71 0.23 -7.21
N ARG A 109 -15.68 1.07 -6.83
CA ARG A 109 -15.58 2.51 -7.06
C ARG A 109 -14.51 3.05 -6.13
N THR A 110 -13.39 3.52 -6.68
CA THR A 110 -12.26 4.03 -5.91
C THR A 110 -12.09 5.53 -6.08
N VAL A 111 -11.44 6.17 -5.12
CA VAL A 111 -10.95 7.54 -5.20
C VAL A 111 -9.49 7.57 -4.75
N ALA A 112 -8.71 8.48 -5.33
CA ALA A 112 -7.34 8.71 -4.90
C ALA A 112 -7.33 9.20 -3.44
N ALA A 113 -6.41 8.65 -2.63
CA ALA A 113 -6.27 8.98 -1.22
C ALA A 113 -4.95 9.71 -0.92
N GLY A 114 -3.86 9.32 -1.58
CA GLY A 114 -2.53 9.91 -1.36
C GLY A 114 -1.44 9.05 -1.96
N THR A 115 -0.18 9.42 -1.74
CA THR A 115 0.99 8.66 -2.21
C THR A 115 1.95 8.43 -1.05
N VAL A 116 2.47 7.22 -0.97
CA VAL A 116 3.51 6.83 0.00
C VAL A 116 4.80 6.59 -0.76
N GLU A 117 5.85 7.31 -0.38
CA GLU A 117 7.18 7.12 -0.93
C GLU A 117 7.99 6.17 -0.06
N MET A 118 8.59 5.18 -0.70
CA MET A 118 9.40 4.17 -0.04
C MET A 118 10.74 4.03 -0.76
N ARG A 119 11.78 3.76 0.02
CA ARG A 119 13.11 3.44 -0.49
C ARG A 119 13.40 1.98 -0.18
N LEU A 120 13.63 1.19 -1.23
CA LEU A 120 13.83 -0.25 -1.15
C LEU A 120 15.23 -0.61 -1.68
N GLY A 121 16.04 -1.23 -0.84
CA GLY A 121 17.24 -1.96 -1.21
C GLY A 121 16.92 -3.43 -1.46
N ILE A 122 17.24 -3.90 -2.66
CA ILE A 122 16.95 -5.26 -3.11
C ILE A 122 18.27 -5.98 -3.37
N ILE A 123 18.44 -7.11 -2.70
CA ILE A 123 19.60 -7.98 -2.87
C ILE A 123 19.09 -9.32 -3.37
N THR A 124 19.44 -9.67 -4.60
CA THR A 124 19.09 -10.94 -5.20
C THR A 124 20.30 -11.87 -5.18
N ARG A 125 20.07 -13.14 -4.83
CA ARG A 125 21.09 -14.18 -4.88
C ARG A 125 20.57 -15.34 -5.73
N HIS A 126 21.37 -15.72 -6.73
CA HIS A 126 21.08 -16.82 -7.65
C HIS A 126 19.83 -16.63 -8.52
N LEU A 127 19.26 -15.43 -8.66
CA LEU A 127 18.10 -15.17 -9.53
C LEU A 127 18.42 -15.35 -11.02
N ASP A 128 19.67 -15.05 -11.41
CA ASP A 128 20.24 -15.23 -12.74
C ASP A 128 20.09 -16.67 -13.25
N LYS A 129 20.21 -17.65 -12.34
CA LYS A 129 20.09 -19.08 -12.65
C LYS A 129 18.66 -19.54 -12.93
N PHE A 130 17.65 -18.73 -12.56
CA PHE A 130 16.24 -19.03 -12.77
C PHE A 130 15.63 -18.25 -13.96
N GLY A 131 16.46 -17.57 -14.75
CA GLY A 131 16.01 -16.89 -15.98
C GLY A 131 15.15 -15.65 -15.75
N ILE A 132 15.12 -15.12 -14.51
CA ILE A 132 14.47 -13.85 -14.20
C ILE A 132 15.44 -12.75 -14.63
N LEU A 133 15.24 -12.24 -15.85
CA LEU A 133 16.00 -11.12 -16.40
C LEU A 133 15.58 -9.82 -15.71
N CYS A 134 16.58 -9.10 -15.18
CA CYS A 134 16.48 -7.81 -14.53
C CYS A 134 16.17 -6.69 -15.54
#